data_AF-A0AAV7K027-F1
#
_entry.id   AF-A0AAV7K027-F1
#
_cell.length_a   1.000
_cell.length_b   1.000
_cell.length_c   1.000
_cell.angle_alpha   90.00
_cell.angle_beta   90.00
_cell.angle_gamma   90.00
#
_symmetry.space_group_name_H-M   'P 1'
#
loop_
_entity.id
_entity.type
_entity.pdbx_description
1 polymer ?
#
loop_
_entity_poly.entity_id
_entity_poly.type
_entity_poly.pdbx_seq_one_letter_code
_entity_poly.pdbx_strand_id
1 'polypeptide(L)'
;MFVGKMAAILSGAGGASCQMCTATHKDLNDRNLVLEGFPINRNIADTIELFSHIDDIESFFALFTNEHFNLTHQPISEINIHPASPLHSYTGVFRWYNFLVYHLRIIKLTWSPTSPVIKESMKFLQTFIQEKTGLKVNQPNSSGGTT
;
A
#
# COMPACT_ATOMS: atom_id res chain seq x y z
N MET A 1 -3.17 20.03 0.10
CA MET A 1 -3.35 18.63 0.54
C MET A 1 -2.46 17.75 -0.34
N PHE A 2 -1.43 17.12 0.23
CA PHE A 2 -0.51 16.28 -0.54
C PHE A 2 -1.15 14.92 -0.84
N VAL A 3 -1.04 14.46 -2.08
CA VAL A 3 -1.42 13.11 -2.51
C VAL A 3 -0.39 12.12 -1.96
N GLY A 4 -0.79 10.89 -1.56
CA GLY A 4 0.11 9.91 -0.92
C GLY A 4 1.40 9.63 -1.71
N LYS A 5 1.37 9.72 -3.06
CA LYS A 5 2.58 9.64 -3.90
C LYS A 5 3.55 10.80 -3.67
N MET A 6 3.04 12.02 -3.52
CA MET A 6 3.88 13.19 -3.28
C MET A 6 4.47 13.16 -1.86
N ALA A 7 3.71 12.66 -0.89
CA ALA A 7 4.23 12.39 0.46
C ALA A 7 5.38 11.38 0.42
N ALA A 8 5.24 10.29 -0.34
CA ALA A 8 6.29 9.28 -0.48
C ALA A 8 7.57 9.84 -1.14
N ILE A 9 7.42 10.67 -2.18
CA ILE A 9 8.55 11.34 -2.88
C ILE A 9 9.25 12.36 -1.97
N LEU A 10 8.53 13.04 -1.10
CA LEU A 10 9.13 14.07 -0.26
C LEU A 10 9.77 13.48 1.01
N SER A 11 9.15 12.45 1.58
CA SER A 11 9.58 11.85 2.83
C SER A 11 10.61 10.74 2.67
N GLY A 12 10.83 10.18 1.48
CA GLY A 12 11.69 9.01 1.32
C GLY A 12 11.05 7.69 1.79
N ALA A 13 10.01 7.73 2.62
CA ALA A 13 9.25 6.57 3.07
C ALA A 13 8.25 6.16 1.97
N GLY A 14 8.35 4.95 1.43
CA GLY A 14 7.53 4.46 0.31
C GLY A 14 7.03 3.03 0.51
N GLY A 15 6.72 2.32 -0.58
CA GLY A 15 6.51 0.86 -0.54
C GLY A 15 5.11 0.37 -0.14
N ALA A 16 5.04 -0.90 0.26
CA ALA A 16 3.80 -1.63 0.52
C ALA A 16 3.36 -1.62 2.00
N SER A 17 4.20 -1.15 2.93
CA SER A 17 3.87 -1.05 4.36
C SER A 17 3.51 0.37 4.75
N CYS A 18 2.98 0.52 5.97
CA CYS A 18 2.52 1.79 6.49
C CYS A 18 3.65 2.83 6.61
N GLN A 19 3.41 4.06 6.15
CA GLN A 19 4.34 5.19 6.31
C GLN A 19 4.10 5.99 7.61
N MET A 20 3.04 5.66 8.34
CA MET A 20 2.58 6.44 9.50
C MET A 20 2.84 5.73 10.83
N CYS A 21 3.16 4.43 10.81
CA CYS A 21 3.52 3.67 11.99
C CYS A 21 4.80 2.86 11.72
N THR A 22 5.34 2.31 12.80
CA THR A 22 6.54 1.47 12.82
C THR A 22 6.22 -0.04 12.74
N ALA A 23 4.95 -0.39 12.51
CA ALA A 23 4.51 -1.78 12.42
C ALA A 23 5.12 -2.48 11.19
N THR A 24 5.64 -3.68 11.42
CA THR A 24 6.23 -4.55 10.42
C THR A 24 5.17 -5.42 9.74
N HIS A 25 5.54 -6.10 8.64
CA HIS A 25 4.65 -7.04 7.99
C HIS A 25 4.28 -8.23 8.91
N LYS A 26 5.18 -8.65 9.80
CA LYS A 26 4.88 -9.67 10.82
C LYS A 26 3.79 -9.21 11.79
N ASP A 27 3.85 -7.95 12.23
CA ASP A 27 2.87 -7.38 13.15
C ASP A 27 1.46 -7.33 12.52
N LEU A 28 1.38 -7.14 11.20
CA LEU A 28 0.10 -7.19 10.46
C LEU A 28 -0.55 -8.58 10.44
N ASN A 29 0.23 -9.63 10.74
CA ASN A 29 -0.28 -11.00 10.83
C ASN A 29 -0.62 -11.42 12.27
N ASP A 30 -0.33 -10.58 13.27
CA ASP A 30 -0.74 -10.80 14.65
C ASP A 30 -2.15 -10.24 14.88
N ARG A 31 -3.09 -11.15 15.16
CA ARG A 31 -4.50 -10.79 15.38
C ARG A 31 -4.69 -9.85 16.57
N ASN A 32 -3.93 -10.00 17.65
CA ASN A 32 -4.11 -9.18 18.84
C ASN A 32 -3.64 -7.76 18.58
N LEU A 33 -2.46 -7.61 17.95
CA LEU A 33 -1.94 -6.30 17.56
C LEU A 33 -2.87 -5.58 16.58
N VAL A 34 -3.46 -6.31 15.63
CA VAL A 34 -4.43 -5.73 14.68
C VAL A 34 -5.69 -5.23 15.40
N LEU A 35 -6.16 -5.95 16.43
CA LEU A 35 -7.34 -5.54 17.21
C LEU A 35 -7.04 -4.35 18.13
N GLU A 36 -5.84 -4.28 18.69
CA GLU A 36 -5.35 -3.15 19.48
C GLU A 36 -5.12 -1.90 18.61
N GLY A 37 -4.79 -2.13 17.34
CA GLY A 37 -4.49 -1.09 16.36
C GLY A 37 -3.04 -0.63 16.43
N PHE A 38 -2.60 0.06 15.38
CA PHE A 38 -1.22 0.56 15.27
C PHE A 38 -1.18 2.07 15.51
N PRO A 39 -0.40 2.54 16.48
CA PRO A 39 -0.29 3.97 16.75
C PRO A 39 0.38 4.69 15.57
N ILE A 40 -0.13 5.88 15.23
CA ILE A 40 0.52 6.79 14.28
C ILE A 40 1.66 7.48 15.04
N ASN A 41 2.83 6.84 15.03
CA ASN A 41 4.00 7.28 15.79
C ASN A 41 5.20 7.63 14.92
N ARG A 42 5.12 7.42 13.60
CA ARG A 42 6.21 7.73 12.69
C ARG A 42 6.12 9.18 12.23
N ASN A 43 7.25 9.87 12.31
CA ASN A 43 7.43 11.22 11.82
C ASN A 43 8.63 11.28 10.84
N ILE A 44 8.85 12.46 10.26
CA ILE A 44 9.93 12.69 9.29
C ILE A 44 11.32 12.63 9.94
N ALA A 45 11.46 13.04 11.20
CA ALA A 45 12.73 12.98 11.92
C ALA A 45 13.17 11.53 12.10
N ASP A 46 12.26 10.61 12.44
CA ASP A 46 12.56 9.17 12.50
C ASP A 46 13.07 8.66 11.15
N THR A 47 12.49 9.15 10.06
CA THR A 47 12.87 8.73 8.69
C THR A 47 14.24 9.27 8.30
N ILE A 48 14.58 10.51 8.70
CA ILE A 48 15.90 11.11 8.51
C ILE A 48 16.94 10.35 9.35
N GLU A 49 16.64 10.06 10.61
CA GLU A 49 17.52 9.32 11.52
C GLU A 49 17.81 7.92 10.97
N LEU A 50 16.78 7.17 10.58
CA LEU A 50 16.94 5.85 9.97
C LEU A 50 17.81 5.90 8.70
N PHE A 51 17.68 6.95 7.88
CA PHE A 51 18.50 7.12 6.70
C PHE A 51 19.96 7.50 7.04
N SER A 52 20.18 8.21 8.14
CA SER A 52 21.52 8.60 8.59
C SER A 52 22.38 7.42 9.03
N HIS A 53 21.75 6.29 9.37
CA HIS A 53 22.43 5.03 9.71
C HIS A 53 22.75 4.15 8.49
N ILE A 54 22.54 4.67 7.28
CA ILE A 54 22.86 3.97 6.03
C ILE A 54 24.26 4.38 5.58
N ASP A 55 25.26 3.67 6.07
CA ASP A 55 26.68 3.98 5.81
C ASP A 55 27.16 3.49 4.43
N ASP A 56 26.49 2.49 3.85
CA ASP A 56 26.84 1.94 2.53
C ASP A 56 25.63 1.38 1.76
N ILE A 57 25.87 1.05 0.49
CA ILE A 57 24.86 0.50 -0.43
C ILE A 57 24.36 -0.88 0.05
N GLU A 58 25.19 -1.66 0.73
CA GLU A 58 24.82 -2.99 1.22
C GLU A 58 23.82 -2.89 2.38
N SER A 59 24.04 -1.93 3.27
CA SER A 59 23.16 -1.53 4.38
C SER A 59 21.85 -0.93 3.86
N PHE A 60 21.91 -0.17 2.75
CA PHE A 60 20.72 0.31 2.06
C PHE A 60 19.86 -0.85 1.55
N PHE A 61 20.46 -1.83 0.87
CA PHE A 61 19.73 -3.00 0.41
C PHE A 61 19.22 -3.87 1.56
N ALA A 62 20.00 -4.00 2.65
CA ALA A 62 19.57 -4.69 3.86
C ALA A 62 18.33 -4.04 4.48
N LEU A 63 18.20 -2.71 4.47
CA LEU A 63 17.00 -2.00 4.93
C LEU A 63 15.83 -2.02 3.94
N PHE A 64 16.11 -2.20 2.65
CA PHE A 64 15.09 -2.40 1.62
C PHE A 64 14.49 -3.82 1.66
N THR A 65 15.30 -4.79 2.07
CA THR A 65 14.93 -6.22 2.18
C THR A 65 14.41 -6.60 3.56
N ASN A 66 14.91 -5.96 4.63
CA ASN A 66 14.32 -6.05 5.95
C ASN A 66 13.04 -5.23 5.97
N GLU A 67 11.94 -5.88 6.33
CA GLU A 67 10.55 -5.38 6.38
C GLU A 67 10.32 -4.14 7.26
N HIS A 68 11.38 -3.51 7.75
CA HIS A 68 11.35 -2.69 8.95
C HIS A 68 11.01 -1.23 8.70
N PHE A 69 11.35 -0.60 7.55
CA PHE A 69 11.16 0.86 7.44
C PHE A 69 10.78 1.43 6.07
N ASN A 70 10.74 0.62 5.00
CA ASN A 70 10.41 1.03 3.62
C ASN A 70 11.03 2.37 3.17
N LEU A 71 12.31 2.55 3.46
CA LEU A 71 13.06 3.67 2.92
C LEU A 71 13.31 3.41 1.43
N THR A 72 12.93 4.36 0.59
CA THR A 72 13.09 4.26 -0.87
C THR A 72 14.16 5.21 -1.39
N HIS A 73 14.39 6.33 -0.70
CA HIS A 73 15.42 7.33 -0.98
C HIS A 73 15.58 8.26 0.22
N GLN A 74 16.62 9.10 0.19
CA GLN A 74 16.83 10.13 1.20
C GLN A 74 15.66 11.12 1.20
N PRO A 75 15.13 11.52 2.36
CA PRO A 75 14.09 12.55 2.44
C PRO A 75 14.53 13.83 1.72
N ILE A 76 13.66 14.37 0.86
CA ILE A 76 13.90 15.63 0.13
C ILE A 76 13.43 16.82 0.96
N SER A 77 12.52 16.58 1.90
CA SER A 77 11.89 17.61 2.73
C SER A 77 11.73 17.16 4.17
N GLU A 78 11.89 18.09 5.10
CA GLU A 78 11.62 17.92 6.53
C GLU A 78 10.14 18.15 6.90
N ILE A 79 9.26 18.32 5.91
CA ILE A 79 7.84 18.47 6.20
C ILE A 79 7.30 17.12 6.67
N ASN A 80 6.64 17.13 7.83
CA ASN A 80 5.83 16.01 8.29
C ASN A 80 4.62 15.84 7.37
N ILE A 81 4.78 15.05 6.31
CA ILE A 81 3.71 14.74 5.35
C ILE A 81 3.17 13.35 5.69
N HIS A 82 2.38 13.27 6.76
CA HIS A 82 1.59 12.09 7.09
C HIS A 82 0.07 12.33 7.02
N PRO A 83 -0.49 13.03 6.01
CA PRO A 83 -1.93 13.04 5.88
C PRO A 83 -2.38 11.67 5.37
N ALA A 84 -3.03 10.89 6.24
CA ALA A 84 -3.92 9.82 5.81
C ALA A 84 -4.96 10.45 4.87
N SER A 85 -4.77 10.30 3.55
CA SER A 85 -5.70 10.85 2.58
C SER A 85 -6.98 10.02 2.62
N PRO A 86 -8.13 10.56 3.10
CA PRO A 86 -9.34 9.76 3.23
C PRO A 86 -9.75 9.13 1.90
N LEU A 87 -9.57 9.87 0.80
CA LEU A 87 -9.82 9.37 -0.55
C LEU A 87 -8.98 8.14 -0.90
N HIS A 88 -7.68 8.14 -0.58
CA HIS A 88 -6.81 6.98 -0.85
C HIS A 88 -7.10 5.81 0.08
N SER A 89 -7.50 6.09 1.33
CA SER A 89 -7.97 5.06 2.25
C SER A 89 -9.23 4.38 1.71
N TYR A 90 -10.22 5.14 1.25
CA TYR A 90 -11.44 4.59 0.65
C TYR A 90 -11.16 3.78 -0.62
N THR A 91 -10.34 4.30 -1.54
CA THR A 91 -10.00 3.55 -2.77
C THR A 91 -9.19 2.30 -2.47
N GLY A 92 -8.28 2.35 -1.48
CA GLY A 92 -7.53 1.18 -1.01
C GLY A 92 -8.43 0.09 -0.45
N VAL A 93 -9.36 0.45 0.44
CA VAL A 93 -10.35 -0.48 1.03
C VAL A 93 -11.27 -1.06 -0.06
N PHE A 94 -11.77 -0.22 -0.97
CA PHE A 94 -12.60 -0.67 -2.09
C PHE A 94 -11.87 -1.66 -3.00
N ARG A 95 -10.59 -1.38 -3.31
CA ARG A 95 -9.75 -2.30 -4.09
C ARG A 95 -9.54 -3.62 -3.37
N TRP A 96 -9.33 -3.59 -2.05
CA TRP A 96 -9.18 -4.79 -1.22
C TRP A 96 -10.44 -5.66 -1.24
N TYR A 97 -11.63 -5.05 -1.05
CA TYR A 97 -12.91 -5.77 -1.14
C TYR A 97 -13.12 -6.41 -2.50
N ASN A 98 -12.86 -5.68 -3.59
CA ASN A 98 -12.94 -6.26 -4.94
C ASN A 98 -12.01 -7.48 -5.08
N PHE A 99 -10.79 -7.38 -4.54
CA PHE A 99 -9.83 -8.48 -4.55
C PHE A 99 -10.35 -9.71 -3.82
N LEU A 100 -10.98 -9.52 -2.66
CA LEU A 100 -11.60 -10.60 -1.89
C LEU A 100 -12.72 -11.27 -2.69
N VAL A 101 -13.58 -10.51 -3.35
CA VAL A 101 -14.64 -11.06 -4.22
C VAL A 101 -14.04 -11.86 -5.39
N TYR A 102 -12.93 -11.39 -5.98
CA TYR A 102 -12.20 -12.15 -7.02
C TYR A 102 -11.73 -13.52 -6.53
N HIS A 103 -11.21 -13.58 -5.29
CA HIS A 103 -10.68 -14.81 -4.70
C HIS A 103 -11.80 -15.77 -4.27
N LEU A 104 -12.91 -15.24 -3.74
CA LEU A 104 -14.08 -16.03 -3.35
C LEU A 104 -14.72 -16.76 -4.53
N ARG A 105 -14.82 -16.11 -5.70
CA ARG A 105 -15.41 -16.74 -6.90
C ARG A 105 -14.66 -18.00 -7.34
N ILE A 106 -13.33 -18.00 -7.17
CA ILE A 106 -12.46 -19.09 -7.63
C ILE A 106 -12.01 -20.02 -6.49
N ILE A 107 -12.50 -19.78 -5.27
CA ILE A 107 -12.19 -20.54 -4.05
C ILE A 107 -10.67 -20.68 -3.87
N LYS A 108 -9.93 -19.60 -4.15
CA LYS A 108 -8.47 -19.56 -4.04
C LYS A 108 -8.08 -18.52 -3.01
N LEU A 109 -7.54 -18.96 -1.88
CA LEU A 109 -7.15 -18.07 -0.78
C LEU A 109 -5.71 -17.54 -0.91
N THR A 110 -4.95 -18.00 -1.90
CA THR A 110 -3.59 -17.50 -2.15
C THR A 110 -3.64 -16.15 -2.89
N TRP A 111 -3.08 -15.13 -2.27
CA TRP A 111 -3.04 -13.76 -2.78
C TRP A 111 -1.98 -13.59 -3.87
N SER A 112 -2.35 -13.90 -5.12
CA SER A 112 -1.45 -13.77 -6.28
C SER A 112 -2.11 -12.98 -7.42
N PRO A 113 -1.85 -11.66 -7.55
CA PRO A 113 -2.48 -10.82 -8.58
C PRO A 113 -2.12 -11.22 -10.02
N THR A 114 -1.04 -11.98 -10.20
CA THR A 114 -0.56 -12.42 -11.51
C THR A 114 -1.22 -13.71 -12.00
N SER A 115 -1.99 -14.40 -11.15
CA SER A 115 -2.63 -15.66 -11.51
C SER A 115 -3.63 -15.48 -12.65
N PRO A 116 -3.53 -16.26 -13.76
CA PRO A 116 -4.47 -16.17 -14.88
C PRO A 116 -5.93 -16.34 -14.46
N VAL A 117 -6.19 -17.23 -13.50
CA VAL A 117 -7.53 -17.53 -12.96
C VAL A 117 -8.12 -16.32 -12.23
N ILE A 118 -7.29 -15.55 -11.51
CA ILE A 118 -7.72 -14.31 -10.85
C ILE A 118 -8.06 -13.25 -11.91
N LYS A 119 -7.26 -13.12 -12.98
CA LYS A 119 -7.55 -12.19 -14.09
C LYS A 119 -8.88 -12.50 -14.78
N GLU A 120 -9.22 -13.77 -14.93
CA GLU A 120 -10.52 -14.17 -15.49
C GLU A 120 -11.68 -13.81 -14.55
N SER A 121 -11.52 -14.09 -13.26
CA SER A 121 -12.49 -13.69 -12.23
C SER A 121 -12.70 -12.18 -12.17
N MET A 122 -11.61 -11.41 -12.32
CA MET A 122 -11.66 -9.94 -12.41
C MET A 122 -12.51 -9.49 -13.59
N LYS A 123 -12.23 -10.00 -14.80
CA LYS A 123 -12.99 -9.65 -16.01
C LYS A 123 -14.47 -9.96 -15.86
N PHE A 124 -14.80 -11.15 -15.34
CA PHE A 124 -16.19 -11.55 -15.10
C PHE A 124 -16.92 -10.55 -14.19
N LEU A 125 -16.32 -10.18 -13.06
CA LEU A 125 -16.95 -9.26 -12.11
C LEU A 125 -17.05 -7.83 -12.65
N GLN A 126 -16.06 -7.38 -13.43
CA GLN A 126 -16.12 -6.09 -14.11
C GLN A 126 -17.30 -6.03 -15.08
N THR A 127 -17.48 -7.07 -15.91
CA THR A 127 -18.62 -7.20 -16.82
C THR A 127 -19.93 -7.23 -16.05
N PHE A 128 -20.03 -8.06 -15.01
CA PHE A 128 -21.23 -8.17 -14.19
C PHE A 128 -21.64 -6.85 -13.54
N ILE A 129 -20.69 -6.13 -12.93
CA ILE A 129 -20.95 -4.82 -12.30
C ILE A 129 -21.41 -3.82 -13.36
N GLN A 130 -20.75 -3.79 -14.52
CA GLN A 130 -21.13 -2.90 -15.62
C GLN A 130 -22.53 -3.21 -16.15
N GLU A 131 -22.89 -4.48 -16.31
CA GLU A 131 -24.22 -4.89 -16.77
C GLU A 131 -25.32 -4.56 -15.76
N LYS A 132 -25.03 -4.67 -14.45
CA LYS A 132 -26.02 -4.43 -13.39
C LYS A 132 -26.17 -2.97 -12.99
N THR A 133 -25.10 -2.19 -13.07
CA THR A 133 -25.06 -0.83 -12.51
C THR A 133 -24.71 0.24 -13.54
N GLY A 134 -24.22 -0.14 -14.72
CA GLY A 134 -23.64 0.78 -15.70
C GLY A 134 -22.24 1.29 -15.34
N LEU A 135 -21.71 0.95 -14.16
CA LEU A 135 -20.42 1.43 -13.68
C LEU A 135 -19.26 0.63 -14.27
N LYS A 136 -18.21 1.34 -14.68
CA LYS A 136 -16.93 0.74 -15.08
C LYS A 136 -16.00 0.75 -13.88
N VAL A 137 -15.66 -0.43 -13.36
CA VAL A 137 -14.78 -0.60 -12.19
C VAL A 137 -13.49 -1.32 -12.54
N ASN A 138 -12.41 -0.96 -11.87
CA ASN A 138 -11.05 -1.46 -12.03
C ASN A 138 -10.53 -1.45 -13.48
N GLN A 139 -11.00 -0.51 -14.31
CA GLN A 139 -10.50 -0.35 -15.68
C GLN A 139 -9.27 0.56 -15.68
N PRO A 140 -8.20 0.20 -16.41
CA PRO A 140 -7.04 1.08 -16.56
C PRO A 140 -7.46 2.37 -17.27
N ASN A 141 -7.15 3.51 -16.67
CA ASN A 141 -7.31 4.81 -17.32
C ASN A 141 -6.02 5.23 -18.05
N SER A 142 -6.09 6.29 -18.85
CA SER A 142 -4.95 6.81 -19.63
C SER A 142 -3.75 7.25 -18.78
N SER A 143 -3.93 7.42 -17.46
CA SER A 143 -2.87 7.75 -16.50
C SER A 143 -2.28 6.54 -15.77
N GLY A 144 -2.66 5.31 -16.15
CA GLY A 144 -2.21 4.08 -15.49
C GLY A 144 -2.85 3.83 -14.12
N GLY A 145 -3.87 4.60 -13.76
CA GLY A 145 -4.72 4.37 -12.58
C GLY A 145 -5.87 3.41 -12.90
N THR A 146 -6.62 3.00 -11.87
CA THR A 146 -7.87 2.25 -12.02
C THR A 146 -9.03 3.14 -11.55
N THR A 147 -10.10 3.21 -12.34
CA THR A 147 -11.40 3.79 -11.93
C THR A 147 -12.26 2.75 -11.27
#